data_AF-A0A4Q8L6E3-F1
#
_entry.id   AF-A0A4Q8L6E3-F1
#
_cell.length_a   1.000
_cell.length_b   1.000
_cell.length_c   1.000
_cell.angle_alpha   90.00
_cell.angle_beta   90.00
_cell.angle_gamma   90.00
#
_symmetry.space_group_name_H-M   'P 1'
#
loop_
_entity.id
_entity.type
_entity.pdbx_description
1 polymer ?
#
loop_
_entity_poly.entity_id
_entity_poly.type
_entity_poly.pdbx_seq_one_letter_code
_entity_poly.pdbx_strand_id
1 'polypeptide(L)'
;MDPARSKTALLYGKVRRALQSGRYVPGERIDPAQLAGEFRMSLTPVRCALYRLSGEGVITTYARNGFQVPLPTELGLRDLYDWMERLLVMACGSQRRDTVARDGAPAAIDDDLPKRTWKLFDAIARESGQWSLHQAVRRTNDRLAPIRRAKLELITDGEEELDRLQRRFLARDTVRLEQALHDYHARRKQLVPQIVALLAERRDRLH
;
A
#
# COMPACT_ATOMS: atom_id res chain seq x y z
N MET A 1 -23.49 13.56 14.60
CA MET A 1 -22.66 12.80 13.64
C MET A 1 -23.57 11.82 12.91
N ASP A 2 -23.65 11.87 11.58
CA ASP A 2 -24.55 11.02 10.80
C ASP A 2 -24.12 9.53 10.85
N PRO A 3 -24.97 8.61 11.37
CA PRO A 3 -24.63 7.20 11.52
C PRO A 3 -24.29 6.50 10.19
N ALA A 4 -24.83 6.96 9.05
CA ALA A 4 -24.48 6.43 7.74
C ALA A 4 -23.03 6.76 7.35
N ARG A 5 -22.56 7.96 7.69
CA ARG A 5 -21.18 8.42 7.44
C ARG A 5 -20.15 7.62 8.26
N SER A 6 -20.53 7.21 9.47
CA SER A 6 -19.73 6.34 10.33
C SER A 6 -19.60 4.90 9.77
N LYS A 7 -20.71 4.31 9.30
CA LYS A 7 -20.71 2.95 8.72
C LYS A 7 -19.87 2.88 7.44
N THR A 8 -19.99 3.87 6.55
CA THR A 8 -19.16 3.96 5.33
C THR A 8 -17.68 4.09 5.66
N ALA A 9 -17.31 4.91 6.66
CA ALA A 9 -15.92 5.06 7.09
C ALA A 9 -15.35 3.78 7.71
N LEU A 10 -16.15 3.08 8.53
CA LEU A 10 -15.79 1.79 9.10
C LEU A 10 -15.54 0.75 8.00
N LEU A 11 -16.46 0.64 7.05
CA LEU A 11 -16.36 -0.31 5.94
C LEU A 11 -15.15 -0.01 5.05
N TYR A 12 -14.95 1.26 4.70
CA TYR A 12 -13.74 1.70 4.00
C TYR A 12 -12.46 1.21 4.70
N GLY A 13 -12.37 1.39 6.02
CA GLY A 13 -11.23 0.94 6.82
C GLY A 13 -11.11 -0.60 6.90
N LYS A 14 -12.21 -1.34 6.83
CA LYS A 14 -12.19 -2.81 6.80
C LYS A 14 -11.72 -3.35 5.45
N VAL A 15 -12.27 -2.85 4.35
CA VAL A 15 -11.87 -3.27 2.99
C VAL A 15 -10.41 -2.91 2.72
N ARG A 16 -9.97 -1.72 3.13
CA ARG A 16 -8.57 -1.30 3.03
C ARG A 16 -7.63 -2.26 3.78
N ARG A 17 -7.99 -2.70 5.00
CA ARG A 17 -7.22 -3.70 5.75
C ARG A 17 -7.23 -5.08 5.07
N ALA A 18 -8.37 -5.49 4.53
CA ALA A 18 -8.49 -6.75 3.77
C ALA A 18 -7.51 -6.76 2.58
N LEU A 19 -7.45 -5.68 1.80
CA LEU A 19 -6.50 -5.50 0.71
C LEU A 19 -5.04 -5.55 1.18
N GLN A 20 -4.71 -4.88 2.28
CA GLN A 20 -3.36 -4.90 2.86
C GLN A 20 -2.95 -6.29 3.38
N SER A 21 -3.90 -7.05 3.93
CA SER A 21 -3.70 -8.42 4.41
C SER A 21 -3.65 -9.47 3.29
N GLY A 22 -3.95 -9.09 2.05
CA GLY A 22 -3.99 -10.01 0.90
C GLY A 22 -5.22 -10.91 0.86
N ARG A 23 -6.28 -10.59 1.61
CA ARG A 23 -7.58 -11.25 1.45
C ARG A 23 -8.08 -11.15 0.01
N TYR A 24 -7.79 -10.02 -0.64
CA TYR A 24 -8.04 -9.84 -2.06
C TYR A 24 -6.72 -9.77 -2.81
N VAL A 25 -6.56 -10.58 -3.84
CA VAL A 25 -5.35 -10.59 -4.70
C VAL A 25 -5.54 -9.70 -5.93
N PRO A 26 -4.45 -9.18 -6.55
CA PRO A 26 -4.55 -8.42 -7.80
C PRO A 26 -5.33 -9.19 -8.88
N GLY A 27 -6.30 -8.51 -9.50
CA GLY A 27 -7.22 -9.13 -10.47
C GLY A 27 -8.47 -9.77 -9.84
N GLU A 28 -8.58 -9.88 -8.52
CA GLU A 28 -9.77 -10.45 -7.88
C GLU A 28 -10.95 -9.48 -7.91
N ARG A 29 -12.15 -10.01 -8.17
CA ARG A 29 -13.40 -9.25 -8.15
C ARG A 29 -13.91 -9.07 -6.72
N ILE A 30 -14.38 -7.87 -6.41
CA ILE A 30 -15.02 -7.54 -5.15
C ILE A 30 -16.51 -7.33 -5.43
N ASP A 31 -17.35 -8.27 -4.99
CA ASP A 31 -18.79 -8.18 -5.11
C ASP A 31 -19.40 -7.34 -3.96
N PRO A 32 -20.04 -6.19 -4.27
CA PRO A 32 -20.75 -5.40 -3.28
C PRO A 32 -21.85 -6.17 -2.53
N ALA A 33 -22.54 -7.11 -3.17
CA ALA A 33 -23.63 -7.87 -2.55
C ALA A 33 -23.08 -8.87 -1.51
N GLN A 34 -22.02 -9.60 -1.86
CA GLN A 34 -21.30 -10.46 -0.92
C GLN A 34 -20.77 -9.65 0.27
N LEU A 35 -20.15 -8.49 0.01
CA LEU A 35 -19.59 -7.62 1.04
C LEU A 35 -20.67 -7.04 1.97
N ALA A 36 -21.84 -6.70 1.41
CA ALA A 36 -23.02 -6.26 2.16
C ALA A 36 -23.51 -7.35 3.13
N GLY A 37 -23.57 -8.60 2.67
CA GLY A 37 -23.89 -9.77 3.50
C GLY A 37 -22.88 -9.99 4.62
N GLU A 38 -21.58 -9.99 4.30
CA GLU A 38 -20.49 -10.19 5.26
C GLU A 38 -20.52 -9.17 6.40
N PHE A 39 -20.75 -7.89 6.07
CA PHE A 39 -20.75 -6.81 7.06
C PHE A 39 -22.14 -6.48 7.62
N ARG A 40 -23.18 -7.22 7.24
CA ARG A 40 -24.59 -6.97 7.63
C ARG A 40 -25.00 -5.51 7.39
N MET A 41 -24.67 -4.99 6.21
CA MET A 41 -24.96 -3.61 5.78
C MET A 41 -25.81 -3.60 4.51
N SER A 42 -26.51 -2.49 4.25
CA SER A 42 -27.18 -2.31 2.96
C SER A 42 -26.18 -2.01 1.84
N LEU A 43 -26.62 -2.17 0.58
CA LEU A 43 -25.75 -2.03 -0.59
C LEU A 43 -25.24 -0.59 -0.81
N THR A 44 -26.01 0.42 -0.39
CA THR A 44 -25.68 1.84 -0.57
C THR A 44 -24.38 2.25 0.14
N PRO A 45 -24.21 2.09 1.47
CA PRO A 45 -22.96 2.42 2.15
C PRO A 45 -21.78 1.57 1.65
N VAL A 46 -22.05 0.35 1.20
CA VAL A 46 -21.04 -0.52 0.59
C VAL A 46 -20.51 0.07 -0.70
N ARG A 47 -21.40 0.40 -1.63
CA ARG A 47 -21.02 1.05 -2.89
C ARG A 47 -20.32 2.39 -2.64
N CYS A 48 -20.78 3.21 -1.70
CA CYS A 48 -20.10 4.46 -1.34
C CYS A 48 -18.65 4.24 -0.88
N ALA A 49 -18.40 3.24 -0.02
CA ALA A 49 -17.06 2.90 0.44
C ALA A 49 -16.17 2.40 -0.71
N LEU A 50 -16.71 1.56 -1.60
CA LEU A 50 -15.99 1.02 -2.75
C LEU A 50 -15.70 2.10 -3.80
N TYR A 51 -16.64 2.98 -4.12
CA TYR A 51 -16.38 4.13 -5.00
C TYR A 51 -15.31 5.06 -4.44
N ARG A 52 -15.29 5.27 -3.12
CA ARG A 52 -14.21 6.04 -2.48
C ARG A 52 -12.84 5.36 -2.66
N LEU A 53 -12.75 4.05 -2.42
CA LEU A 53 -11.51 3.29 -2.66
C LEU A 53 -11.10 3.32 -4.14
N SER A 54 -12.08 3.32 -5.05
CA SER A 54 -11.85 3.44 -6.49
C SER A 54 -11.30 4.81 -6.86
N GLY A 55 -11.82 5.89 -6.26
CA GLY A 55 -11.29 7.25 -6.44
C GLY A 55 -9.87 7.43 -5.89
N GLU A 56 -9.47 6.58 -4.94
CA GLU A 56 -8.10 6.53 -4.41
C GLU A 56 -7.18 5.60 -5.24
N GLY A 57 -7.72 4.91 -6.26
CA GLY A 57 -6.99 4.00 -7.14
C GLY A 57 -6.58 2.68 -6.49
N VAL A 58 -7.08 2.39 -5.28
CA VAL A 58 -6.80 1.15 -4.54
C VAL A 58 -7.58 -0.03 -5.14
N ILE A 59 -8.75 0.25 -5.70
CA ILE A 59 -9.56 -0.67 -6.50
C ILE A 59 -9.98 0.00 -7.81
N THR A 60 -10.46 -0.77 -8.77
CA THR A 60 -10.95 -0.26 -10.06
C THR A 60 -12.43 -0.60 -10.22
N THR A 61 -13.20 0.34 -10.75
CA THR A 61 -14.62 0.13 -11.11
C THR A 61 -14.71 -0.26 -12.58
N TYR A 62 -15.41 -1.36 -12.88
CA TYR A 62 -15.73 -1.76 -14.25
C TYR A 62 -17.24 -1.64 -14.47
N ALA A 63 -17.65 -0.93 -15.53
CA ALA A 63 -19.04 -0.55 -15.82
C ALA A 63 -20.06 -1.71 -15.78
N ARG A 64 -19.62 -2.96 -15.99
CA ARG A 64 -20.47 -4.16 -15.94
C ARG A 64 -20.02 -5.23 -14.94
N ASN A 65 -18.82 -5.08 -14.36
CA ASN A 65 -18.20 -6.14 -13.54
C ASN A 65 -18.07 -5.82 -12.05
N GLY A 66 -18.57 -4.67 -11.60
CA GLY A 66 -18.47 -4.24 -10.21
C GLY A 66 -17.09 -3.67 -9.91
N PHE A 67 -16.48 -4.10 -8.81
CA PHE A 67 -15.18 -3.63 -8.36
C PHE A 67 -14.13 -4.74 -8.47
N GLN A 68 -12.87 -4.37 -8.68
CA GLN A 68 -11.77 -5.32 -8.81
C GLN A 68 -10.49 -4.76 -8.19
N VAL A 69 -9.64 -5.61 -7.64
CA VAL A 69 -8.27 -5.21 -7.28
C VAL A 69 -7.47 -4.97 -8.56
N PRO A 70 -6.75 -3.85 -8.72
CA PRO A 70 -6.06 -3.54 -9.96
C PRO A 70 -4.99 -4.58 -10.24
N LEU A 71 -4.98 -5.12 -11.47
CA LEU A 71 -3.88 -5.91 -11.99
C LEU A 71 -2.99 -4.98 -12.83
N PRO A 72 -1.79 -4.60 -12.34
CA PRO A 72 -0.96 -3.65 -13.06
C PRO A 72 -0.30 -4.29 -14.29
N THR A 73 -0.11 -3.49 -15.33
CA THR A 73 0.83 -3.80 -16.42
C THR A 73 2.26 -3.57 -15.94
N GLU A 74 3.26 -4.03 -16.70
CA GLU A 74 4.66 -3.75 -16.38
C GLU A 74 4.95 -2.24 -16.32
N LEU A 75 4.48 -1.49 -17.33
CA LEU A 75 4.61 -0.03 -17.36
C LEU A 75 3.97 0.61 -16.13
N GLY A 76 2.72 0.26 -15.84
CA GLY A 76 1.99 0.82 -14.70
C GLY A 76 2.62 0.48 -13.34
N LEU A 77 3.24 -0.70 -13.21
CA LEU A 77 3.94 -1.08 -11.99
C LEU A 77 5.28 -0.34 -11.83
N ARG A 78 6.04 -0.15 -12.92
CA ARG A 78 7.26 0.67 -12.92
C ARG A 78 6.94 2.10 -12.49
N ASP A 79 5.92 2.70 -13.11
CA ASP A 79 5.46 4.05 -12.79
C ASP A 79 5.05 4.18 -11.31
N LEU A 80 4.37 3.16 -10.76
CA LEU A 80 3.97 3.16 -9.36
C LEU A 80 5.16 3.06 -8.40
N TYR A 81 6.20 2.32 -8.76
CA TYR A 81 7.45 2.27 -7.99
C TYR A 81 8.23 3.58 -8.09
N ASP A 82 8.37 4.15 -9.28
CA ASP A 82 9.02 5.46 -9.49
C ASP A 82 8.30 6.57 -8.72
N TRP A 83 6.96 6.55 -8.72
CA TRP A 83 6.17 7.50 -7.97
C TRP A 83 6.39 7.38 -6.46
N MET A 84 6.37 6.15 -5.92
CA MET A 84 6.64 5.94 -4.50
C MET A 84 8.04 6.39 -4.10
N GLU A 85 9.04 6.04 -4.92
CA GLU A 85 10.44 6.42 -4.70
C GLU A 85 10.56 7.95 -4.57
N ARG A 86 10.06 8.70 -5.56
CA ARG A 86 10.10 10.18 -5.55
C ARG A 86 9.42 10.77 -4.33
N LEU A 87 8.26 10.24 -3.93
CA LEU A 87 7.55 10.71 -2.74
C LEU A 87 8.36 10.50 -1.45
N LEU A 88 9.02 9.35 -1.31
CA LEU A 88 9.82 9.06 -0.12
C LEU A 88 11.11 9.87 -0.08
N VAL A 89 11.76 10.08 -1.23
CA VAL A 89 12.94 10.96 -1.33
C VAL A 89 12.59 12.40 -0.95
N MET A 90 11.48 12.95 -1.48
CA MET A 90 10.99 14.27 -1.07
C MET A 90 10.70 14.36 0.43
N ALA A 91 10.14 13.29 1.02
CA ALA A 91 9.86 13.23 2.45
C ALA A 91 11.15 13.21 3.29
N CYS A 92 12.20 12.51 2.83
CA CYS A 92 13.52 12.48 3.45
C CYS A 92 14.17 13.87 3.45
N GLY A 93 14.13 14.59 2.33
CA GLY A 93 14.69 15.94 2.22
C GLY A 93 13.98 17.00 3.08
N SER A 94 12.72 16.75 3.44
CA SER A 94 11.86 17.69 4.19
C SER A 94 11.73 17.35 5.68
N GLN A 95 12.57 16.46 6.22
CA GLN A 95 12.47 16.02 7.61
C GLN A 95 12.69 17.18 8.60
N ARG A 96 11.69 17.44 9.45
CA ARG A 96 11.76 18.47 10.49
C ARG A 96 12.81 18.06 11.53
N ARG A 97 13.85 18.88 11.73
CA ARG A 97 14.92 18.59 12.71
C ARG A 97 14.41 18.60 14.16
N ASP A 98 13.37 19.38 14.44
CA ASP A 98 12.88 19.65 15.81
C ASP A 98 11.79 18.70 16.31
N THR A 99 11.42 17.66 15.55
CA THR A 99 10.47 16.66 16.05
C THR A 99 11.13 15.80 17.13
N VAL A 100 10.44 15.73 18.29
CA VAL A 100 10.71 14.85 19.44
C VAL A 100 10.96 13.41 18.94
N ALA A 101 11.73 12.65 19.73
CA ALA A 101 12.10 11.25 19.53
C ALA A 101 11.17 10.51 18.59
N ARG A 102 11.74 9.88 17.55
CA ARG A 102 10.96 9.01 16.68
C ARG A 102 10.30 7.97 17.57
N ASP A 103 8.97 7.99 17.66
CA ASP A 103 8.21 6.77 17.84
C ASP A 103 8.54 5.94 16.62
N GLY A 104 9.66 5.21 16.68
CA GLY A 104 10.09 4.30 15.64
C GLY A 104 8.87 3.50 15.27
N ALA A 105 8.50 3.48 13.99
CA ALA A 105 7.26 2.87 13.52
C ALA A 105 7.08 1.56 14.29
N PRO A 106 6.10 1.45 15.21
CA PRO A 106 6.06 0.31 16.11
C PRO A 106 5.75 -0.89 15.24
N ALA A 107 6.81 -1.63 14.89
CA ALA A 107 6.70 -2.98 14.39
C ALA A 107 6.17 -3.75 15.58
N ALA A 108 4.86 -4.02 15.57
CA ALA A 108 4.31 -4.95 16.53
C ALA A 108 5.00 -6.30 16.28
N ILE A 109 5.16 -7.11 17.33
CA ILE A 109 5.88 -8.40 17.29
C ILE A 109 5.35 -9.30 16.15
N ASP A 110 4.08 -9.15 15.76
CA ASP A 110 3.41 -9.94 14.71
C ASP A 110 3.26 -9.23 13.34
N ASP A 111 3.93 -8.11 13.10
CA ASP A 111 3.85 -7.45 11.79
C ASP A 111 4.71 -8.18 10.74
N ASP A 112 4.08 -8.68 9.68
CA ASP A 112 4.79 -9.24 8.53
C ASP A 112 5.45 -8.19 7.63
N LEU A 113 6.37 -8.63 6.77
CA LEU A 113 7.18 -7.78 5.89
C LEU A 113 6.36 -6.70 5.11
N PRO A 114 5.23 -7.03 4.44
CA PRO A 114 4.43 -6.01 3.75
C PRO A 114 3.89 -4.92 4.68
N LYS A 115 3.45 -5.31 5.88
CA LYS A 115 2.88 -4.39 6.86
C LYS A 115 3.96 -3.52 7.50
N ARG A 116 5.12 -4.10 7.83
CA ARG A 116 6.30 -3.36 8.29
C ARG A 116 6.77 -2.35 7.24
N THR A 117 6.84 -2.76 5.97
CA THR A 117 7.17 -1.87 4.84
C THR A 117 6.19 -0.70 4.74
N TRP A 118 4.89 -0.98 4.83
CA TRP A 118 3.84 0.04 4.79
C TRP A 118 4.03 1.06 5.91
N LYS A 119 4.24 0.58 7.15
CA LYS A 119 4.43 1.43 8.34
C LYS A 119 5.70 2.29 8.25
N LEU A 120 6.82 1.73 7.77
CA LEU A 120 8.06 2.48 7.63
C LEU A 120 7.88 3.66 6.64
N PHE A 121 7.29 3.39 5.48
CA PHE A 121 7.08 4.43 4.46
C PHE A 121 6.07 5.48 4.92
N ASP A 122 5.03 5.08 5.65
CA ASP A 122 4.09 6.01 6.29
C ASP A 122 4.79 6.90 7.33
N ALA A 123 5.71 6.34 8.14
CA ALA A 123 6.47 7.08 9.14
C ALA A 123 7.45 8.08 8.51
N ILE A 124 8.18 7.69 7.46
CA ILE A 124 9.05 8.59 6.68
C ILE A 124 8.25 9.80 6.19
N ALA A 125 7.08 9.56 5.60
CA ALA A 125 6.23 10.61 5.08
C ALA A 125 5.63 11.51 6.18
N ARG A 126 5.21 10.92 7.31
CA ARG A 126 4.69 11.66 8.46
C ARG A 126 5.73 12.63 9.04
N GLU A 127 7.00 12.25 9.07
CA GLU A 127 8.08 13.10 9.58
C GLU A 127 8.40 14.33 8.73
N SER A 128 8.04 14.31 7.44
CA SER A 128 8.14 15.50 6.59
C SER A 128 7.28 16.65 7.10
N GLY A 129 6.24 16.36 7.90
CA GLY A 129 5.25 17.35 8.35
C GLY A 129 4.31 17.86 7.27
N GLN A 130 4.52 17.51 6.00
CA GLN A 130 3.71 17.96 4.87
C GLN A 130 2.51 17.03 4.67
N TRP A 131 1.31 17.50 5.04
CA TRP A 131 0.08 16.69 4.97
C TRP A 131 -0.19 16.11 3.57
N SER A 132 -0.07 16.92 2.52
CA SER A 132 -0.32 16.48 1.14
C SER A 132 0.65 15.37 0.70
N LEU A 133 1.91 15.46 1.14
CA LEU A 133 2.93 14.45 0.85
C LEU A 133 2.63 13.14 1.61
N HIS A 134 2.27 13.26 2.90
CA HIS A 134 1.84 12.11 3.70
C HIS A 134 0.65 11.37 3.07
N GLN A 135 -0.37 12.11 2.62
CA GLN A 135 -1.52 11.52 1.94
C GLN A 135 -1.13 10.84 0.62
N ALA A 136 -0.26 11.45 -0.18
CA ALA A 136 0.23 10.87 -1.42
C ALA A 136 0.97 9.55 -1.17
N VAL A 137 1.89 9.51 -0.19
CA VAL A 137 2.59 8.29 0.21
C VAL A 137 1.60 7.23 0.67
N ARG A 138 0.65 7.57 1.54
CA ARG A 138 -0.36 6.62 2.04
C ARG A 138 -1.16 5.96 0.92
N ARG A 139 -1.66 6.74 -0.05
CA ARG A 139 -2.42 6.22 -1.19
C ARG A 139 -1.57 5.30 -2.06
N THR A 140 -0.34 5.71 -2.38
CA THR A 140 0.59 4.86 -3.14
C THR A 140 0.94 3.58 -2.38
N ASN A 141 1.07 3.68 -1.07
CA ASN A 141 1.33 2.54 -0.19
C ASN A 141 0.19 1.53 -0.21
N ASP A 142 -1.06 2.01 -0.18
CA ASP A 142 -2.25 1.16 -0.25
C ASP A 142 -2.37 0.46 -1.60
N ARG A 143 -2.07 1.17 -2.69
CA ARG A 143 -2.03 0.59 -4.05
C ARG A 143 -0.97 -0.50 -4.20
N LEU A 144 0.19 -0.31 -3.56
CA LEU A 144 1.28 -1.29 -3.59
C LEU A 144 1.09 -2.45 -2.61
N ALA A 145 0.19 -2.35 -1.62
CA ALA A 145 0.07 -3.35 -0.56
C ALA A 145 -0.32 -4.76 -1.07
N PRO A 146 -1.33 -4.93 -1.95
CA PRO A 146 -1.65 -6.24 -2.51
C PRO A 146 -0.48 -6.84 -3.29
N ILE A 147 0.26 -6.01 -4.02
CA ILE A 147 1.40 -6.42 -4.84
C ILE A 147 2.57 -6.87 -3.95
N ARG A 148 2.88 -6.11 -2.89
CA ARG A 148 3.94 -6.47 -1.93
C ARG A 148 3.69 -7.82 -1.29
N ARG A 149 2.44 -8.14 -0.97
CA ARG A 149 2.08 -9.42 -0.38
C ARG A 149 2.11 -10.56 -1.39
N ALA A 150 1.58 -10.34 -2.60
CA ALA A 150 1.57 -11.37 -3.63
C ALA A 150 2.97 -11.78 -4.08
N LYS A 151 3.96 -10.88 -4.03
CA LYS A 151 5.33 -11.14 -4.50
C LYS A 151 6.32 -11.61 -3.43
N LEU A 152 5.88 -11.89 -2.21
CA LEU A 152 6.79 -12.16 -1.07
C LEU A 152 7.84 -13.23 -1.40
N GLU A 153 7.45 -14.27 -2.14
CA GLU A 153 8.31 -15.38 -2.56
C GLU A 153 9.45 -14.96 -3.51
N LEU A 154 9.37 -13.81 -4.17
CA LEU A 154 10.39 -13.33 -5.11
C LEU A 154 11.56 -12.60 -4.44
N ILE A 155 11.44 -12.24 -3.15
CA ILE A 155 12.44 -11.45 -2.42
C ILE A 155 12.81 -12.18 -1.13
N THR A 156 13.92 -12.93 -1.16
CA THR A 156 14.34 -13.83 -0.08
C THR A 156 14.95 -13.09 1.12
N ASP A 157 15.65 -11.98 0.91
CA ASP A 157 16.32 -11.16 1.94
C ASP A 157 15.52 -9.89 2.31
N GLY A 158 14.20 -9.91 2.07
CA GLY A 158 13.34 -8.73 2.22
C GLY A 158 13.29 -8.18 3.66
N GLU A 159 13.36 -9.05 4.67
CA GLU A 159 13.41 -8.65 6.09
C GLU A 159 14.69 -7.88 6.42
N GLU A 160 15.85 -8.41 6.02
CA GLU A 160 17.14 -7.75 6.28
C GLU A 160 17.25 -6.39 5.57
N GLU A 161 16.73 -6.32 4.33
CA GLU A 161 16.69 -5.09 3.56
C GLU A 161 15.80 -4.03 4.24
N LEU A 162 14.65 -4.44 4.76
CA LEU A 162 13.78 -3.53 5.50
C LEU A 162 14.41 -3.10 6.82
N ASP A 163 15.10 -3.99 7.53
CA ASP A 163 15.85 -3.65 8.74
C ASP A 163 16.97 -2.65 8.48
N ARG A 164 17.64 -2.75 7.32
CA ARG A 164 18.63 -1.75 6.88
C ARG A 164 17.96 -0.39 6.70
N LEU A 165 16.84 -0.32 5.98
CA LEU A 165 16.08 0.93 5.79
C LEU A 165 15.61 1.52 7.12
N GLN A 166 15.06 0.69 8.01
CA GLN A 166 14.57 1.13 9.32
C GLN A 166 15.70 1.68 10.20
N ARG A 167 16.88 1.03 10.20
CA ARG A 167 18.07 1.54 10.92
C ARG A 167 18.53 2.90 10.39
N ARG A 168 18.61 3.08 9.06
CA ARG A 168 18.98 4.37 8.45
C ARG A 168 17.97 5.46 8.74
N PHE A 169 16.68 5.11 8.69
CA PHE A 169 15.61 5.97 9.12
C PHE A 169 15.88 6.40 10.56
N LEU A 170 15.87 5.49 11.55
CA LEU A 170 16.07 5.80 12.96
C LEU A 170 17.32 6.63 13.27
N ALA A 171 18.43 6.37 12.57
CA ALA A 171 19.70 7.09 12.73
C ALA A 171 19.70 8.55 12.22
N ARG A 172 18.62 9.01 11.55
CA ARG A 172 18.55 10.34 10.88
C ARG A 172 19.62 10.52 9.78
N ASP A 173 20.08 9.42 9.19
CA ASP A 173 21.06 9.44 8.09
C ASP A 173 20.33 9.62 6.76
N THR A 174 19.88 10.86 6.47
CA THR A 174 19.03 11.19 5.31
C THR A 174 19.69 10.78 3.99
N VAL A 175 21.00 11.01 3.85
CA VAL A 175 21.76 10.68 2.62
C VAL A 175 21.77 9.18 2.38
N ARG A 176 22.12 8.37 3.41
CA ARG A 176 22.10 6.91 3.23
C ARG A 176 20.70 6.33 3.15
N LEU A 177 19.71 6.96 3.77
CA LEU A 177 18.31 6.56 3.64
C LEU A 177 17.81 6.77 2.21
N GLU A 178 18.10 7.92 1.61
CA GLU A 178 17.75 8.23 0.21
C GLU A 178 18.35 7.20 -0.74
N GLN A 179 19.65 6.91 -0.62
CA GLN A 179 20.31 5.90 -1.43
C GLN A 179 19.68 4.51 -1.23
N ALA A 180 19.42 4.12 0.02
CA ALA A 180 18.81 2.82 0.30
C ALA A 180 17.38 2.70 -0.25
N LEU A 181 16.62 3.80 -0.29
CA LEU A 181 15.30 3.83 -0.94
C LEU A 181 15.42 3.69 -2.45
N HIS A 182 16.39 4.37 -3.08
CA HIS A 182 16.68 4.20 -4.50
C HIS A 182 17.00 2.74 -4.82
N ASP A 183 17.94 2.12 -4.08
CA ASP A 183 18.35 0.72 -4.28
C ASP A 183 17.16 -0.23 -4.08
N TYR A 184 16.38 -0.01 -3.02
CA TYR A 184 15.14 -0.74 -2.75
C TYR A 184 14.23 -0.70 -3.99
N HIS A 185 13.91 0.49 -4.51
CA HIS A 185 12.99 0.64 -5.63
C HIS A 185 13.58 0.16 -6.97
N ALA A 186 14.87 0.38 -7.23
CA ALA A 186 15.57 -0.10 -8.41
C ALA A 186 15.50 -1.63 -8.53
N ARG A 187 15.76 -2.34 -7.42
CA ARG A 187 15.61 -3.80 -7.37
C ARG A 187 14.18 -4.24 -7.70
N ARG A 188 13.16 -3.57 -7.16
CA ARG A 188 11.76 -3.91 -7.47
C ARG A 188 11.41 -3.65 -8.93
N LYS A 189 11.95 -2.59 -9.53
CA LYS A 189 11.78 -2.27 -10.95
C LYS A 189 12.41 -3.32 -11.86
N GLN A 190 13.54 -3.92 -11.48
CA GLN A 190 14.13 -5.04 -12.21
C GLN A 190 13.24 -6.29 -12.17
N LEU A 191 12.59 -6.56 -11.03
CA LEU A 191 11.70 -7.71 -10.85
C LEU A 191 10.30 -7.52 -11.46
N VAL A 192 9.99 -6.36 -12.06
CA VAL A 192 8.63 -6.06 -12.56
C VAL A 192 8.10 -7.13 -13.51
N PRO A 193 8.84 -7.62 -14.52
CA PRO A 193 8.32 -8.65 -15.43
C PRO A 193 7.89 -9.91 -14.69
N GLN A 194 8.70 -10.35 -13.72
CA GLN A 194 8.43 -11.55 -12.90
C GLN A 194 7.24 -11.33 -11.96
N ILE A 195 7.13 -10.13 -11.36
CA ILE A 195 5.99 -9.79 -10.51
C ILE A 195 4.71 -9.81 -11.34
N VAL A 196 4.69 -9.19 -12.53
CA VAL A 196 3.49 -9.14 -13.38
C VAL A 196 3.10 -10.54 -13.87
N ALA A 197 4.06 -11.37 -14.28
CA ALA A 197 3.81 -12.77 -14.65
C ALA A 197 3.19 -13.55 -13.48
N LEU A 198 3.77 -13.45 -12.27
CA LEU A 198 3.25 -14.09 -11.07
C LEU A 198 1.82 -13.64 -10.74
N LEU A 199 1.51 -12.34 -10.88
CA LEU A 199 0.18 -11.82 -10.64
C LEU A 199 -0.84 -12.32 -11.68
N ALA A 200 -0.44 -12.41 -12.95
CA ALA A 200 -1.29 -12.95 -14.01
C ALA A 200 -1.61 -14.43 -13.78
N GLU A 201 -0.60 -15.25 -13.47
CA GLU A 201 -0.79 -16.66 -13.14
C GLU A 201 -1.70 -16.86 -11.93
N ARG A 202 -1.53 -16.05 -10.87
CA ARG A 202 -2.39 -16.12 -9.69
C ARG A 202 -3.84 -15.75 -10.00
N ARG A 203 -4.07 -14.73 -10.85
CA ARG A 203 -5.41 -14.39 -11.33
C ARG A 203 -6.04 -15.55 -12.10
N ASP A 204 -5.28 -16.16 -13.00
CA ASP A 204 -5.81 -17.23 -13.86
C ASP A 204 -6.19 -18.48 -13.05
N ARG A 205 -5.59 -18.71 -11.88
CA ARG A 205 -6.00 -19.77 -10.93
C ARG A 205 -7.29 -19.47 -10.15
N LEU A 206 -7.80 -18.23 -10.18
CA LEU A 206 -9.07 -17.85 -9.53
C LEU A 206 -10.29 -18.14 -10.43
N HIS A 207 -10.07 -18.47 -11.70
CA HIS A 207 -11.08 -18.67 -12.73
C HIS A 207 -10.99 -20.10 -13.28
#